data_AF-A0A6V7LUS3-F1
#
_entry.id   AF-A0A6V7LUS3-F1
#
_cell.length_a   1.000
_cell.length_b   1.000
_cell.length_c   1.000
_cell.angle_alpha   90.00
_cell.angle_beta   90.00
_cell.angle_gamma   90.00
#
_symmetry.space_group_name_H-M   'P 1'
#
loop_
_entity.id
_entity.type
_entity.pdbx_description
1 polymer ?
#
loop_
_entity_poly.entity_id
_entity_poly.type
_entity_poly.pdbx_seq_one_letter_code
_entity_poly.pdbx_strand_id
1 'polypeptide(L)' 'VTMDVGAVGGLRNIKGAMAVARKVLEHTTHTLLGGDLAKEFALKFGFKEESLTTNLSRGMWQEWREKNCQPNFWK' A
#
# COMPACT_ATOMS: atom_id res chain seq x y z
N VAL A 1 -6.17 -3.50 28.10
CA VAL A 1 -6.15 -3.12 26.67
C VAL A 1 -4.96 -2.21 26.47
N THR A 2 -4.05 -2.49 25.54
CA THR A 2 -2.81 -1.69 25.36
C THR A 2 -3.00 -0.48 24.45
N MET A 3 -4.06 -0.47 23.61
CA MET A 3 -4.37 0.60 22.64
C MET A 3 -3.32 0.81 21.55
N ASP A 4 -2.45 -0.18 21.30
CA ASP A 4 -1.44 -0.11 20.23
C ASP A 4 -2.08 -0.18 18.84
N VAL A 5 -1.48 0.54 17.89
CA VAL A 5 -1.94 0.62 16.50
C VAL A 5 -0.76 0.50 15.55
N GLY A 6 -0.93 -0.26 14.47
CA GLY A 6 0.01 -0.32 13.36
C GLY A 6 -0.71 -0.07 12.04
N ALA A 7 -0.08 0.70 11.18
CA ALA A 7 -0.64 1.17 9.92
C ALA A 7 0.44 1.31 8.84
N VAL A 8 0.02 1.21 7.59
CA VAL A 8 0.84 1.48 6.42
C VAL A 8 0.09 2.38 5.44
N GLY A 9 0.77 3.38 4.89
CA GLY A 9 0.22 4.32 3.91
C GLY A 9 1.02 4.29 2.62
N GLY A 10 0.36 4.33 1.46
CA GLY A 10 1.05 4.33 0.17
C GLY A 10 1.94 3.10 -0.06
N LEU A 11 1.60 1.95 0.54
CA LEU A 11 2.33 0.70 0.36
C LEU A 11 2.23 0.23 -1.10
N ARG A 12 3.37 0.10 -1.78
CA ARG A 12 3.45 -0.29 -3.19
C ARG A 12 3.91 -1.74 -3.32
N ASN A 13 3.36 -2.45 -4.32
CA ASN A 13 3.79 -3.79 -4.74
C ASN A 13 3.84 -4.87 -3.65
N ILE A 14 3.02 -4.75 -2.60
CA ILE A 14 2.90 -5.77 -1.54
C ILE A 14 1.43 -6.09 -1.34
N LYS A 15 1.05 -7.35 -1.57
CA LYS A 15 -0.35 -7.78 -1.52
C LYS A 15 -0.92 -7.82 -0.09
N GLY A 16 -0.09 -8.18 0.88
CA GLY A 16 -0.48 -8.39 2.28
C GLY A 16 -0.51 -7.12 3.15
N ALA A 17 -1.17 -6.04 2.72
CA ALA A 17 -1.09 -4.74 3.42
C ALA A 17 -1.44 -4.80 4.92
N MET A 18 -2.52 -5.51 5.30
CA MET A 18 -2.92 -5.67 6.70
C MET A 18 -1.86 -6.43 7.52
N ALA A 19 -1.23 -7.44 6.93
CA ALA A 19 -0.19 -8.22 7.60
C ALA A 19 1.07 -7.38 7.81
N VAL A 20 1.43 -6.49 6.86
CA VAL A 20 2.51 -5.52 7.06
C VAL A 20 2.16 -4.53 8.17
N ALA A 21 0.93 -4.01 8.21
CA ALA A 21 0.47 -3.12 9.28
C ALA A 21 0.55 -3.79 10.67
N ARG A 22 0.20 -5.08 10.76
CA ARG A 22 0.40 -5.87 11.98
C ARG A 22 1.89 -5.96 12.35
N LYS A 23 2.80 -6.10 11.38
CA LYS A 23 4.25 -6.08 11.66
C LYS A 23 4.74 -4.73 12.16
N VAL A 24 4.15 -3.62 11.72
CA VAL A 24 4.42 -2.30 12.31
C VAL A 24 4.05 -2.28 13.79
N LEU A 25 2.86 -2.78 14.14
CA LEU A 25 2.40 -2.88 15.53
C LEU A 25 3.31 -3.78 16.38
N GLU A 26 3.68 -4.96 15.87
CA GLU A 26 4.42 -5.98 16.64
C GLU A 26 5.91 -5.68 16.81
N HIS A 27 6.52 -4.94 15.87
CA HIS A 27 7.99 -4.85 15.77
C HIS A 27 8.52 -3.42 15.70
N THR A 28 7.68 -2.42 15.95
CA THR A 28 8.12 -1.03 16.04
C THR A 28 7.36 -0.32 17.16
N THR A 29 7.90 0.81 17.63
CA THR A 29 7.18 1.74 18.51
C THR A 29 6.41 2.81 17.71
N HIS A 30 6.44 2.72 16.38
CA HIS A 30 5.76 3.65 15.49
C HIS A 30 4.36 3.16 15.14
N THR A 31 3.45 4.09 14.84
CA THR A 31 2.09 3.77 14.43
C THR A 31 1.94 3.61 12.92
N LEU A 32 2.63 4.39 12.11
CA LEU A 32 2.43 4.46 10.66
C LEU A 32 3.77 4.47 9.91
N LEU A 33 3.89 3.60 8.90
CA LEU A 33 4.96 3.67 7.90
C LEU A 33 4.41 4.03 6.51
N GLY A 34 5.19 4.76 5.72
CA GLY A 34 4.74 5.32 4.44
C GLY A 34 5.58 4.91 3.23
N GLY A 35 4.93 4.80 2.07
CA GLY A 35 5.56 4.78 0.75
C GLY A 35 6.54 3.63 0.53
N ASP A 36 7.67 3.94 -0.11
CA ASP A 36 8.70 2.96 -0.45
C ASP A 36 9.40 2.39 0.80
N LEU A 37 9.51 3.17 1.88
CA LEU A 37 10.07 2.70 3.14
C LEU A 37 9.16 1.66 3.83
N ALA A 38 7.84 1.78 3.68
CA ALA A 38 6.91 0.74 4.13
C ALA A 38 7.08 -0.56 3.33
N LYS A 39 7.38 -0.45 2.03
CA LYS A 39 7.72 -1.61 1.18
C LYS A 39 9.02 -2.25 1.65
N GLU A 40 10.09 -1.48 1.86
CA GLU A 40 11.37 -2.00 2.37
C GLU A 40 11.21 -2.69 3.73
N PHE A 41 10.40 -2.11 4.62
CA PHE A 41 10.04 -2.73 5.89
C PHE A 41 9.36 -4.09 5.66
N ALA A 42 8.37 -4.17 4.76
CA ALA A 42 7.71 -5.44 4.43
C ALA A 42 8.69 -6.49 3.89
N LEU A 43 9.63 -6.10 3.03
CA LEU A 43 10.62 -7.03 2.46
C LEU A 43 11.50 -7.66 3.55
N LYS A 44 11.86 -6.91 4.60
CA LYS A 44 12.62 -7.44 5.75
C LYS A 44 11.88 -8.54 6.53
N PHE A 45 10.55 -8.59 6.43
CA PHE A 45 9.72 -9.64 7.02
C PHE A 45 9.33 -10.75 6.02
N GLY A 46 9.97 -10.80 4.84
CA GLY A 46 9.78 -11.88 3.86
C GLY A 46 8.53 -11.75 3.00
N PHE A 47 7.85 -10.60 3.02
CA PHE A 47 6.79 -10.33 2.05
C PHE A 47 7.37 -10.27 0.64
N LYS A 48 6.60 -10.72 -0.36
CA LYS A 48 7.04 -10.72 -1.75
C LYS A 48 6.62 -9.44 -2.45
N GLU A 49 7.57 -8.82 -3.16
CA GLU A 49 7.26 -7.75 -4.10
C GLU A 49 6.61 -8.34 -5.35
N GLU A 50 5.38 -7.91 -5.64
CA GLU A 50 4.64 -8.32 -6.83
C GLU A 50 3.75 -7.19 -7.36
N SER A 51 3.45 -7.22 -8.66
CA SER A 51 2.52 -6.25 -9.25
C SER A 51 1.11 -6.48 -8.73
N LEU A 52 0.46 -5.42 -8.25
CA LEU A 52 -0.94 -5.45 -7.83
C LEU A 52 -1.91 -5.17 -9.00
N THR A 53 -1.37 -4.85 -10.18
CA THR A 53 -2.16 -4.51 -11.36
C THR A 53 -2.74 -5.78 -11.99
N THR A 54 -4.07 -5.84 -12.06
CA THR A 54 -4.82 -6.83 -12.84
C THR A 54 -5.18 -6.29 -14.22
N ASN A 55 -5.50 -7.17 -15.16
CA ASN A 55 -5.98 -6.75 -16.50
C ASN A 55 -7.23 -5.86 -16.39
N LEU A 56 -8.13 -6.14 -15.44
CA LEU A 56 -9.29 -5.31 -15.14
C LEU A 56 -8.87 -3.89 -14.71
N SER A 57 -7.99 -3.78 -13.70
CA SER A 57 -7.54 -2.46 -13.21
C SER A 57 -6.79 -1.66 -14.27
N ARG A 58 -6.05 -2.34 -15.16
CA ARG A 58 -5.36 -1.71 -16.29
C ARG A 58 -6.35 -1.14 -17.30
N GLY A 59 -7.40 -1.89 -17.64
CA GLY A 59 -8.46 -1.41 -18.53
C GLY A 59 -9.19 -0.20 -17.96
N MET A 60 -9.59 -0.26 -16.69
CA MET A 60 -10.23 0.88 -16.00
C MET A 60 -9.36 2.14 -16.02
N TRP A 61 -8.05 1.98 -15.78
CA TRP A 61 -7.10 3.10 -15.83
C TRP A 61 -6.93 3.66 -17.26
N GLN A 62 -6.88 2.79 -18.27
CA GLN A 62 -6.80 3.20 -19.68
C GLN A 62 -8.04 4.01 -20.09
N GLU A 63 -9.25 3.53 -19.79
CA GLU A 63 -10.50 4.23 -20.07
C GLU A 63 -10.56 5.60 -19.38
N TRP A 64 -10.14 5.68 -18.11
CA TRP A 64 -10.08 6.94 -17.38
C TRP A 64 -9.09 7.93 -18.00
N ARG A 65 -7.93 7.43 -18.45
CA ARG A 65 -6.91 8.24 -19.13
C ARG A 65 -7.40 8.74 -20.49
N GLU A 66 -8.10 7.91 -21.26
CA GLU A 66 -8.73 8.29 -22.53
C GLU A 66 -9.82 9.36 -22.33
N LYS A 67 -10.48 9.36 -21.17
CA LYS A 67 -11.43 10.40 -20.75
C LYS A 67 -10.75 11.63 -20.12
N ASN A 68 -9.53 11.96 -20.55
CA ASN A 68 -8.75 13.10 -20.05
C ASN A 68 -8.57 13.12 -18.53
N CYS A 69 -8.40 11.94 -17.93
CA CYS A 69 -8.22 11.79 -16.48
C CYS A 69 -9.40 12.37 -15.67
N GLN A 70 -10.64 12.24 -16.17
CA GLN A 70 -11.84 12.73 -15.48
C GLN A 70 -12.71 11.59 -14.91
N PRO A 71 -13.20 11.71 -13.66
CA PRO A 71 -12.95 12.81 -12.71
C PRO A 71 -11.53 12.72 -12.11
N ASN A 72 -11.03 13.83 -11.58
CA ASN A 72 -9.86 13.84 -10.69
C ASN A 72 -10.06 14.82 -9.52
N PHE A 73 -9.09 14.85 -8.60
CA PHE A 73 -9.18 15.59 -7.34
C PHE A 73 -8.42 16.92 -7.34
N TRP A 74 -7.96 17.40 -8.50
CA TRP A 74 -7.32 18.72 -8.62
C TRP A 74 -8.39 19.81 -8.75
N LYS A 75 -8.11 21.01 -8.25
CA LYS A 75 -8.91 22.22 -8.43
C LYS A 75 -8.09 23.26 -9.20
#